data_AF-A0A5K8ABE8-F1
#
_entry.id   AF-A0A5K8ABE8-F1
#
_cell.length_a   1.000
_cell.length_b   1.000
_cell.length_c   1.000
_cell.angle_alpha   90.00
_cell.angle_beta   90.00
_cell.angle_gamma   90.00
#
_symmetry.space_group_name_H-M   'P 1'
#
loop_
_entity.id
_entity.type
_entity.pdbx_description
1 polymer ?
#
loop_
_entity_poly.entity_id
_entity_poly.type
_entity_poly.pdbx_seq_one_letter_code
_entity_poly.pdbx_strand_id
1 'polypeptide(L)'
;MEMKKETFNLVIGIAGPYGAGASSLSQELFENLTNWPGIDVEKIIAADLIKKYHKYYLSKQLDVDEEDNSKRRELLQSAGTKIRLKDRLATAKIFVTEITIKGKASENQGSEKEEVPKNESVGARVYVIDCLKNANEVNELRRVYGDEFYLIYIHASRENRWRREVDYKGWSAQQRVDFEERDQIDYDEKSIDPSVEDAGQEVKKLSTMADYYLVNNYNREKLKEEAKRLLDILFGSGKNQPTIDERSMHIAFSAANRSYCLSRQVGAAIVDDMGVILGIGHNDVPKADMVEHLSREKPIHTQKTWANNFHRAFG
;
A
#
# COMPACT_ATOMS: atom_id res chain seq x y z
N MET A 1 -5.97 -39.95 -6.82
CA MET A 1 -5.10 -38.76 -6.93
C MET A 1 -5.89 -37.63 -6.30
N GLU A 2 -5.66 -37.35 -5.02
CA GLU A 2 -6.33 -36.24 -4.32
C GLU A 2 -5.88 -34.94 -4.98
N MET A 3 -6.83 -34.18 -5.55
CA MET A 3 -6.55 -32.81 -5.95
C MET A 3 -6.23 -32.04 -4.67
N LYS A 4 -4.98 -31.58 -4.51
CA LYS A 4 -4.66 -30.56 -3.51
C LYS A 4 -5.64 -29.42 -3.72
N LYS A 5 -6.45 -29.11 -2.71
CA LYS A 5 -7.31 -27.93 -2.72
C LYS A 5 -6.39 -26.72 -2.92
N GLU A 6 -6.59 -25.99 -4.02
CA GLU A 6 -5.83 -24.77 -4.27
C GLU A 6 -6.27 -23.73 -3.24
N THR A 7 -5.36 -23.35 -2.35
CA THR A 7 -5.56 -22.23 -1.43
C THR A 7 -5.29 -20.95 -2.19
N PHE A 8 -6.30 -20.08 -2.32
CA PHE A 8 -6.11 -18.76 -2.91
C PHE A 8 -5.27 -17.88 -1.97
N ASN A 9 -4.21 -17.24 -2.47
CA ASN A 9 -3.43 -16.29 -1.67
C ASN A 9 -3.83 -14.87 -2.03
N LEU A 10 -3.98 -14.02 -1.02
CA LEU A 10 -4.19 -12.59 -1.15
C LEU A 10 -3.14 -11.86 -0.31
N VAL A 11 -2.43 -10.91 -0.90
CA VAL A 11 -1.44 -10.10 -0.19
C VAL A 11 -1.88 -8.64 -0.22
N ILE A 12 -2.15 -8.11 0.97
CA ILE A 12 -2.59 -6.73 1.16
C ILE A 12 -1.43 -5.93 1.73
N GLY A 13 -0.84 -5.05 0.92
CA GLY A 13 0.14 -4.07 1.38
C GLY A 13 -0.53 -2.78 1.81
N ILE A 14 -0.12 -2.21 2.95
CA ILE A 14 -0.65 -0.92 3.41
C ILE A 14 0.46 0.12 3.44
N ALA A 15 0.21 1.26 2.80
CA ALA A 15 1.10 2.42 2.84
C ALA A 15 0.33 3.65 3.30
N GLY A 16 1.03 4.60 3.93
CA GLY A 16 0.43 5.86 4.31
C GLY A 16 1.42 6.74 5.08
N PRO A 17 1.23 8.08 5.04
CA PRO A 17 2.09 9.01 5.75
C PRO A 17 2.13 8.75 7.25
N TYR A 18 3.21 9.19 7.90
CA TYR A 18 3.32 9.15 9.37
C TYR A 18 2.07 9.74 10.06
N GLY A 19 1.43 8.96 10.95
CA GLY A 19 0.21 9.38 11.66
C GLY A 19 -1.10 9.23 10.86
N ALA A 20 -1.06 8.75 9.61
CA ALA A 20 -2.27 8.56 8.80
C ALA A 20 -3.18 7.40 9.27
N GLY A 21 -2.63 6.48 10.08
CA GLY A 21 -3.35 5.33 10.62
C GLY A 21 -3.14 4.02 9.85
N ALA A 22 -2.03 3.87 9.12
CA ALA A 22 -1.70 2.63 8.39
C ALA A 22 -1.71 1.39 9.29
N SER A 23 -0.98 1.40 10.41
CA SER A 23 -0.98 0.28 11.37
C SER A 23 -2.33 0.06 12.04
N SER A 24 -3.14 1.12 12.16
CA SER A 24 -4.51 1.03 12.66
C SER A 24 -5.39 0.28 11.68
N LEU A 25 -5.37 0.67 10.40
CA LEU A 25 -6.07 -0.05 9.33
C LEU A 25 -5.60 -1.51 9.22
N SER A 26 -4.28 -1.75 9.31
CA SER A 26 -3.71 -3.10 9.30
C SER A 26 -4.29 -3.98 10.42
N GLN A 27 -4.44 -3.41 11.61
CA GLN A 27 -5.06 -4.10 12.74
C GLN A 27 -6.54 -4.38 12.50
N GLU A 28 -7.31 -3.40 12.04
CA GLU A 28 -8.74 -3.58 11.75
C GLU A 28 -8.96 -4.63 10.67
N LEU A 29 -8.18 -4.62 9.58
CA LEU A 29 -8.29 -5.64 8.53
C LEU A 29 -7.96 -7.03 9.07
N PHE A 30 -6.88 -7.17 9.84
CA PHE A 30 -6.51 -8.44 10.47
C PHE A 30 -7.61 -8.98 11.38
N GLU A 31 -8.19 -8.14 12.25
CA GLU A 31 -9.27 -8.55 13.16
C GLU A 31 -10.55 -8.94 12.41
N ASN A 32 -10.94 -8.18 11.39
CA ASN A 32 -12.12 -8.52 10.59
C ASN A 32 -11.92 -9.82 9.80
N LEU A 33 -10.74 -10.02 9.19
CA LEU A 33 -10.39 -11.23 8.45
C LEU A 33 -10.29 -12.47 9.35
N THR A 34 -9.78 -12.33 10.57
CA THR A 34 -9.68 -13.44 11.55
C THR A 34 -11.05 -14.02 11.86
N ASN A 35 -12.10 -13.19 11.85
CA ASN A 35 -13.47 -13.60 12.11
C ASN A 35 -14.22 -14.04 10.84
N TRP A 36 -13.56 -14.04 9.68
CA TRP A 36 -14.19 -14.34 8.41
C TRP A 36 -14.14 -15.85 8.11
N PRO A 37 -15.28 -16.50 7.83
CA PRO A 37 -15.31 -17.95 7.59
C PRO A 37 -14.43 -18.37 6.41
N GLY A 38 -13.58 -19.37 6.61
CA GLY A 38 -12.72 -19.93 5.56
C GLY A 38 -11.50 -19.08 5.19
N ILE A 39 -11.17 -18.04 5.97
CA ILE A 39 -9.97 -17.23 5.80
C ILE A 39 -8.93 -17.58 6.87
N ASP A 40 -7.69 -17.83 6.44
CA ASP A 40 -6.50 -17.86 7.29
C ASP A 40 -5.74 -16.56 7.10
N VAL A 41 -5.56 -15.75 8.14
CA VAL A 41 -4.95 -14.42 8.02
C VAL A 41 -3.66 -14.31 8.82
N GLU A 42 -2.65 -13.74 8.18
CA GLU A 42 -1.33 -13.53 8.76
C GLU A 42 -0.93 -12.05 8.69
N LYS A 43 -0.51 -11.50 9.82
CA LYS A 43 -0.01 -10.12 9.89
C LYS A 43 1.51 -10.10 9.73
N ILE A 44 1.98 -9.17 8.90
CA ILE A 44 3.40 -8.98 8.59
C ILE A 44 3.78 -7.56 8.95
N ILE A 45 4.52 -7.38 10.04
CA ILE A 45 4.88 -6.04 10.55
C ILE A 45 6.26 -5.67 10.04
N ALA A 46 6.36 -4.66 9.16
CA ALA A 46 7.62 -4.27 8.54
C ALA A 46 8.70 -3.88 9.57
N ALA A 47 8.31 -3.19 10.64
CA ALA A 47 9.21 -2.81 11.72
C ALA A 47 9.86 -4.04 12.40
N ASP A 48 9.09 -5.09 12.67
CA ASP A 48 9.59 -6.29 13.34
C ASP A 48 10.53 -7.08 12.43
N LEU A 49 10.21 -7.11 11.13
CA LEU A 49 11.09 -7.70 10.13
C LEU A 49 12.39 -6.91 9.95
N ILE A 50 12.34 -5.57 9.96
CA ILE A 50 13.56 -4.75 9.96
C ILE A 50 14.43 -5.09 11.17
N LYS A 51 13.88 -5.16 12.38
CA LYS A 51 14.63 -5.57 13.60
C LYS A 51 15.24 -6.96 13.44
N LYS A 52 14.43 -7.95 13.05
CA LYS A 52 14.83 -9.36 12.87
C LYS A 52 15.96 -9.50 11.86
N TYR A 53 15.87 -8.80 10.73
CA TYR A 53 16.80 -8.96 9.61
C TYR A 53 17.99 -8.00 9.62
N HIS A 54 17.98 -6.95 10.46
CA HIS A 54 19.04 -5.94 10.55
C HIS A 54 20.44 -6.55 10.69
N LYS A 55 20.61 -7.53 11.59
CA LYS A 55 21.92 -8.16 11.83
C LYS A 55 22.50 -8.89 10.61
N TYR A 56 21.66 -9.38 9.71
CA TYR A 56 22.11 -10.12 8.53
C TYR A 56 22.58 -9.19 7.41
N TYR A 57 22.01 -7.98 7.33
CA TYR A 57 22.41 -6.99 6.33
C TYR A 57 23.50 -6.03 6.81
N LEU A 58 23.54 -5.73 8.11
CA LEU A 58 24.39 -4.69 8.68
C LEU A 58 25.38 -5.21 9.74
N SER A 59 25.45 -6.53 9.93
CA SER A 59 26.40 -7.20 10.84
C SER A 59 26.37 -6.73 12.29
N LYS A 60 25.28 -6.08 12.71
CA LYS A 60 25.06 -5.56 14.07
C LYS A 60 23.60 -5.78 14.46
N GLN A 61 23.32 -6.12 15.71
CA GLN A 61 21.94 -6.07 16.18
C GLN A 61 21.44 -4.63 16.25
N LEU A 62 20.15 -4.44 15.93
CA LEU A 62 19.51 -3.15 16.12
C LEU A 62 19.06 -3.06 17.58
N ASP A 63 19.72 -2.19 18.34
CA ASP A 63 19.30 -1.85 19.68
C ASP A 63 18.25 -0.74 19.60
N VAL A 64 17.05 -1.04 20.07
CA VAL A 64 15.88 -0.15 19.96
C VAL A 64 15.37 0.08 21.37
N ASP A 65 15.41 1.34 21.80
CA ASP A 65 14.76 1.77 23.04
C ASP A 65 13.25 1.60 22.90
N GLU A 66 12.66 0.66 23.64
CA GLU A 66 11.22 0.39 23.59
C GLU A 66 10.39 1.38 24.42
N GLU A 67 11.01 2.16 25.30
CA GLU A 67 10.34 3.17 26.14
C GLU A 67 10.14 4.48 25.36
N ASP A 68 11.12 4.86 24.54
CA ASP A 68 11.05 6.05 23.70
C ASP A 68 10.52 5.73 22.29
N ASN A 69 9.18 5.76 22.16
CA ASN A 69 8.49 5.59 20.88
C ASN A 69 8.99 6.52 19.76
N SER A 70 9.47 7.71 20.12
CA SER A 70 9.96 8.69 19.16
C SER A 70 11.28 8.19 18.56
N LYS A 71 12.28 7.92 19.41
CA LYS A 71 13.59 7.40 18.98
C LYS A 71 13.50 6.04 18.32
N ARG A 72 12.65 5.15 18.84
CA ARG A 72 12.40 3.83 18.24
C ARG A 72 12.05 3.94 16.76
N ARG A 73 11.14 4.86 16.40
CA ARG A 73 10.68 5.02 15.02
C ARG A 73 11.77 5.54 14.11
N GLU A 74 12.50 6.55 14.56
CA GLU A 74 13.63 7.12 13.84
C GLU A 74 14.70 6.05 13.55
N LEU A 75 15.07 5.27 14.57
CA LEU A 75 16.02 4.16 14.43
C LEU A 75 15.53 3.12 13.41
N LEU A 76 14.25 2.75 13.44
CA LEU A 76 13.67 1.77 12.51
C LEU A 76 13.60 2.30 11.07
N GLN A 77 13.26 3.58 10.89
CA GLN A 77 13.26 4.23 9.58
C GLN A 77 14.67 4.25 8.99
N SER A 78 15.64 4.73 9.76
CA SER A 78 17.06 4.73 9.38
C SER A 78 17.57 3.32 9.09
N ALA A 79 17.21 2.33 9.91
CA ALA A 79 17.57 0.93 9.72
C ALA A 79 17.00 0.37 8.41
N GLY A 80 15.73 0.64 8.10
CA GLY A 80 15.09 0.23 6.85
C GLY A 80 15.81 0.82 5.63
N THR A 81 16.12 2.12 5.66
CA THR A 81 16.87 2.77 4.58
C THR A 81 18.29 2.21 4.46
N LYS A 82 18.99 1.96 5.57
CA LYS A 82 20.33 1.32 5.55
C LYS A 82 20.31 -0.10 4.99
N ILE A 83 19.28 -0.89 5.29
CA ILE A 83 19.08 -2.22 4.69
C ILE A 83 18.90 -2.08 3.17
N ARG A 84 18.06 -1.14 2.72
CA ARG A 84 17.85 -0.86 1.29
C ARG A 84 19.09 -0.29 0.58
N LEU A 85 19.97 0.42 1.29
CA LEU A 85 21.26 0.88 0.76
C LEU A 85 22.24 -0.27 0.49
N LYS A 86 22.16 -1.36 1.27
CA LYS A 86 22.97 -2.57 1.02
C LYS A 86 22.45 -3.38 -0.17
N ASP A 87 21.14 -3.49 -0.28
CA ASP A 87 20.46 -4.13 -1.41
C ASP A 87 19.09 -3.45 -1.58
N ARG A 88 18.87 -2.81 -2.74
CA ARG A 88 17.68 -2.00 -3.02
C ARG A 88 16.38 -2.78 -2.86
N LEU A 89 16.43 -4.09 -3.04
CA LEU A 89 15.28 -4.98 -2.95
C LEU A 89 15.20 -5.73 -1.61
N ALA A 90 16.10 -5.45 -0.66
CA ALA A 90 16.23 -6.22 0.57
C ALA A 90 14.94 -6.31 1.39
N THR A 91 14.27 -5.18 1.64
CA THR A 91 13.02 -5.16 2.42
C THR A 91 11.90 -5.91 1.70
N ALA A 92 11.83 -5.82 0.37
CA ALA A 92 10.88 -6.59 -0.43
C ALA A 92 11.13 -8.10 -0.34
N LYS A 93 12.39 -8.52 -0.47
CA LYS A 93 12.82 -9.92 -0.31
C LYS A 93 12.51 -10.45 1.09
N ILE A 94 12.68 -9.61 2.12
CA ILE A 94 12.32 -9.93 3.50
C ILE A 94 10.80 -10.18 3.62
N PHE A 95 9.95 -9.34 3.02
CA PHE A 95 8.50 -9.57 3.02
C PHE A 95 8.12 -10.88 2.33
N VAL A 96 8.66 -11.13 1.13
CA VAL A 96 8.41 -12.37 0.38
C VAL A 96 8.87 -13.61 1.16
N THR A 97 10.03 -13.51 1.82
CA THR A 97 10.56 -14.59 2.67
C THR A 97 9.62 -14.87 3.84
N GLU A 98 9.15 -13.84 4.53
CA GLU A 98 8.26 -14.02 5.68
C GLU A 98 6.89 -14.60 5.26
N ILE A 99 6.31 -14.14 4.14
CA ILE A 99 5.09 -14.70 3.57
C ILE A 99 5.28 -16.20 3.29
N THR A 100 6.39 -16.56 2.65
CA THR A 100 6.73 -17.95 2.31
C THR A 100 6.87 -18.83 3.56
N ILE A 101 7.57 -18.33 4.59
CA ILE A 101 7.77 -19.06 5.85
C ILE A 101 6.44 -19.31 6.53
N LYS A 102 5.61 -18.26 6.68
CA LYS A 102 4.28 -18.37 7.31
C LYS A 102 3.35 -19.27 6.51
N GLY A 103 3.41 -19.21 5.18
CA GLY A 103 2.65 -20.10 4.30
C GLY A 103 2.96 -21.58 4.52
N LYS A 104 4.25 -21.93 4.55
CA LYS A 104 4.71 -23.31 4.80
C LYS A 104 4.39 -23.80 6.21
N ALA A 105 4.51 -22.93 7.22
CA ALA A 105 4.21 -23.30 8.60
C ALA A 105 2.74 -23.70 8.78
N SER A 106 1.82 -22.97 8.13
CA SER A 106 0.39 -23.25 8.21
C SER A 106 -0.01 -24.50 7.37
N GLU A 107 0.68 -24.79 6.25
CA GLU A 107 0.52 -26.07 5.54
C GLU A 107 0.87 -27.29 6.41
N ASN A 108 1.98 -27.22 7.16
CA ASN A 108 2.40 -28.30 8.03
C ASN A 108 1.42 -28.53 9.19
N GLN A 109 0.82 -27.47 9.73
CA GLN A 109 -0.19 -27.57 10.81
C GLN A 109 -1.53 -28.16 10.34
N GLY A 110 -1.87 -28.05 9.04
CA GLY A 110 -3.05 -28.68 8.46
C GLY A 110 -2.98 -30.21 8.35
N SER A 111 -1.79 -30.79 8.53
CA SER A 111 -1.56 -32.25 8.42
C SER A 111 -1.78 -33.01 9.74
N GLU A 112 -1.83 -32.30 10.87
CA GLU A 112 -1.89 -32.89 12.23
C GLU A 112 -3.20 -32.59 12.99
N LYS A 113 -4.14 -31.83 12.39
CA LYS A 113 -5.46 -31.57 13.01
C LYS A 113 -6.44 -32.68 12.64
N GLU A 114 -7.03 -33.31 13.66
CA GLU A 114 -8.20 -34.19 13.55
C GLU A 114 -9.28 -33.57 12.67
N GLU A 115 -10.00 -34.41 11.91
CA GLU A 115 -11.00 -34.08 10.90
C GLU A 115 -11.77 -32.79 11.17
N VAL A 116 -11.24 -31.68 10.64
CA VAL A 116 -11.97 -30.41 10.56
C VAL A 116 -13.17 -30.68 9.64
N PRO A 117 -14.42 -30.39 10.05
CA PRO A 117 -15.60 -30.67 9.24
C PRO A 117 -15.42 -30.09 7.84
N LYS A 118 -15.80 -30.84 6.79
CA LYS A 118 -15.56 -30.54 5.36
C LYS A 118 -15.98 -29.13 4.88
N ASN A 119 -16.73 -28.38 5.69
CA ASN A 119 -17.15 -26.99 5.46
C ASN A 119 -16.18 -25.92 6.02
N GLU A 120 -15.11 -26.28 6.73
CA GLU A 120 -14.17 -25.36 7.41
C GLU A 120 -12.73 -25.41 6.84
N SER A 121 -12.53 -25.99 5.65
CA SER A 121 -11.25 -25.87 4.97
C SER A 121 -11.00 -24.41 4.59
N VAL A 122 -9.84 -23.86 4.95
CA VAL A 122 -9.38 -22.52 4.51
C VAL A 122 -9.50 -22.44 2.99
N GLY A 123 -10.38 -21.55 2.51
CA GLY A 123 -10.57 -21.27 1.10
C GLY A 123 -9.61 -20.21 0.58
N ALA A 124 -9.17 -19.30 1.47
CA ALA A 124 -8.20 -18.26 1.14
C ALA A 124 -7.24 -17.98 2.30
N ARG A 125 -5.98 -17.71 1.97
CA ARG A 125 -5.00 -17.18 2.92
C ARG A 125 -4.70 -15.72 2.60
N VAL A 126 -4.79 -14.86 3.60
CA VAL A 126 -4.60 -13.41 3.44
C VAL A 126 -3.40 -12.96 4.26
N TYR A 127 -2.46 -12.26 3.62
CA TYR A 127 -1.31 -11.65 4.27
C TYR A 127 -1.47 -10.15 4.33
N VAL A 128 -1.50 -9.56 5.51
CA VAL A 128 -1.61 -8.11 5.70
C VAL A 128 -0.25 -7.53 6.09
N ILE A 129 0.39 -6.80 5.18
CA ILE A 129 1.68 -6.15 5.40
C ILE A 129 1.46 -4.73 5.94
N ASP A 130 1.89 -4.51 7.19
CA ASP A 130 1.83 -3.24 7.88
C ASP A 130 3.01 -2.34 7.46
N CYS A 131 2.67 -1.23 6.79
CA CYS A 131 3.55 -0.12 6.42
C CYS A 131 4.65 -0.42 5.40
N LEU A 132 4.29 -0.45 4.11
CA LEU A 132 5.21 -0.28 2.99
C LEU A 132 5.65 1.18 2.88
N LYS A 133 6.92 1.39 2.52
CA LYS A 133 7.56 2.73 2.53
C LYS A 133 8.37 3.06 1.27
N ASN A 134 8.70 2.09 0.41
CA ASN A 134 9.53 2.32 -0.77
C ASN A 134 8.92 1.68 -2.02
N ALA A 135 9.05 2.31 -3.20
CA ALA A 135 8.42 1.80 -4.43
C ALA A 135 8.96 0.43 -4.86
N ASN A 136 10.22 0.11 -4.54
CA ASN A 136 10.79 -1.21 -4.85
C ASN A 136 10.09 -2.32 -4.06
N GLU A 137 9.59 -2.04 -2.86
CA GLU A 137 8.80 -3.00 -2.08
C GLU A 137 7.51 -3.35 -2.82
N VAL A 138 6.78 -2.34 -3.28
CA VAL A 138 5.54 -2.52 -4.04
C VAL A 138 5.79 -3.21 -5.38
N ASN A 139 6.81 -2.78 -6.12
CA ASN A 139 7.14 -3.34 -7.42
C ASN A 139 7.52 -4.82 -7.34
N GLU A 140 8.35 -5.21 -6.36
CA GLU A 140 8.72 -6.61 -6.19
C GLU A 140 7.55 -7.45 -5.66
N LEU A 141 6.71 -6.93 -4.76
CA LEU A 141 5.49 -7.63 -4.33
C LEU A 141 4.55 -7.86 -5.52
N ARG A 142 4.35 -6.86 -6.38
CA ARG A 142 3.61 -7.01 -7.65
C ARG A 142 4.25 -8.00 -8.61
N ARG A 143 5.59 -8.01 -8.69
CA ARG A 143 6.32 -8.95 -9.55
C ARG A 143 6.16 -10.39 -9.07
N VAL A 144 6.14 -10.62 -7.76
CA VAL A 144 6.07 -11.96 -7.17
C VAL A 144 4.63 -12.48 -7.10
N TYR A 145 3.68 -11.65 -6.69
CA TYR A 145 2.29 -12.05 -6.43
C TYR A 145 1.31 -11.64 -7.55
N GLY A 146 1.72 -10.76 -8.48
CA GLY A 146 0.89 -10.40 -9.63
C GLY A 146 -0.45 -9.79 -9.23
N ASP A 147 -1.53 -10.44 -9.66
CA ASP A 147 -2.92 -10.03 -9.37
C ASP A 147 -3.37 -10.39 -7.95
N GLU A 148 -2.58 -11.17 -7.20
CA GLU A 148 -2.86 -11.50 -5.80
C GLU A 148 -2.43 -10.39 -4.84
N PHE A 149 -1.72 -9.36 -5.30
CA PHE A 149 -1.26 -8.25 -4.47
C PHE A 149 -2.04 -6.96 -4.70
N TYR A 150 -2.54 -6.40 -3.60
CA TYR A 150 -3.24 -5.11 -3.56
C TYR A 150 -2.53 -4.15 -2.63
N LEU A 151 -2.23 -2.95 -3.12
CA LEU A 151 -1.73 -1.84 -2.31
C LEU A 151 -2.89 -0.93 -1.88
N ILE A 152 -3.09 -0.82 -0.58
CA ILE A 152 -3.99 0.18 0.02
C ILE A 152 -3.16 1.36 0.48
N TYR A 153 -3.54 2.56 0.03
CA TYR A 153 -2.95 3.79 0.51
C TYR A 153 -3.94 4.53 1.43
N ILE A 154 -3.54 4.71 2.69
CA ILE A 154 -4.29 5.51 3.65
C ILE A 154 -3.76 6.94 3.70
N HIS A 155 -4.65 7.90 3.49
CA HIS A 155 -4.36 9.31 3.56
C HIS A 155 -5.02 9.95 4.79
N ALA A 156 -4.34 10.87 5.44
CA ALA A 156 -4.95 11.81 6.36
C ALA A 156 -4.27 13.17 6.21
N SER A 157 -5.02 14.25 6.37
CA SER A 157 -4.50 15.60 6.30
C SER A 157 -3.40 15.79 7.34
N ARG A 158 -2.37 16.58 7.00
CA ARG A 158 -1.24 16.86 7.90
C ARG A 158 -1.71 17.32 9.29
N GLU A 159 -2.74 18.15 9.33
CA GLU A 159 -3.30 18.66 10.57
C GLU A 159 -4.05 17.60 11.39
N ASN A 160 -4.81 16.71 10.73
CA ASN A 160 -5.42 15.57 11.43
C ASN A 160 -4.35 14.61 11.98
N ARG A 161 -3.25 14.38 11.23
CA ARG A 161 -2.13 13.53 11.67
C ARG A 161 -1.44 14.14 12.88
N TRP A 162 -1.16 15.44 12.86
CA TRP A 162 -0.63 16.16 14.02
C TRP A 162 -1.56 16.07 15.23
N ARG A 163 -2.85 16.37 15.05
CA ARG A 163 -3.83 16.32 16.14
C ARG A 163 -3.84 14.96 16.84
N ARG A 164 -3.67 13.85 16.09
CA ARG A 164 -3.59 12.50 16.67
C ARG A 164 -2.37 12.30 17.56
N GLU A 165 -1.23 12.90 17.21
CA GLU A 165 -0.02 12.83 18.04
C GLU A 165 -0.23 13.59 19.36
N VAL A 166 -0.91 14.74 19.31
CA VAL A 166 -1.29 15.50 20.51
C VAL A 166 -2.30 14.72 21.35
N ASP A 167 -3.44 14.33 20.77
CA ASP A 167 -4.58 13.75 21.50
C ASP A 167 -4.26 12.36 22.08
N TYR A 168 -3.51 11.53 21.36
CA TYR A 168 -3.29 10.12 21.74
C TYR A 168 -1.91 9.83 22.29
N LYS A 169 -0.91 10.66 22.02
CA LYS A 169 0.46 10.48 22.53
C LYS A 169 0.92 11.60 23.46
N GLY A 170 0.05 12.58 23.72
CA GLY A 170 0.34 13.68 24.65
C GLY A 170 1.44 14.60 24.16
N TRP A 171 1.64 14.71 22.84
CA TRP A 171 2.69 15.58 22.29
C TRP A 171 2.42 17.06 22.59
N SER A 172 3.47 17.78 22.96
CA SER A 172 3.43 19.23 23.15
C SER A 172 3.67 19.98 21.84
N ALA A 173 3.37 21.28 21.82
CA ALA A 173 3.59 22.12 20.64
C ALA A 173 5.06 22.16 20.19
N GLN A 174 6.02 22.00 21.10
CA GLN A 174 7.44 21.96 20.80
C GLN A 174 7.82 20.74 19.93
N GLN A 175 7.09 19.63 20.09
CA GLN A 175 7.33 18.41 19.31
C GLN A 175 6.74 18.47 17.90
N ARG A 176 6.14 19.61 17.50
CA ARG A 176 5.69 19.81 16.11
C ARG A 176 6.87 19.72 15.15
N VAL A 177 8.04 20.22 15.53
CA VAL A 177 9.26 20.15 14.70
C VAL A 177 9.61 18.70 14.39
N ASP A 178 9.67 17.84 15.41
CA ASP A 178 9.93 16.40 15.24
C ASP A 178 8.89 15.74 14.33
N PHE A 179 7.61 16.12 14.44
CA PHE A 179 6.55 15.62 13.56
C PHE A 179 6.82 16.02 12.10
N GLU A 180 7.18 17.28 11.85
CA GLU A 180 7.43 17.75 10.49
C GLU A 180 8.67 17.13 9.85
N GLU A 181 9.75 16.95 10.61
CA GLU A 181 10.95 16.28 10.13
C GLU A 181 10.64 14.83 9.73
N ARG A 182 9.91 14.10 10.59
CA ARG A 182 9.48 12.72 10.32
C ARG A 182 8.56 12.63 9.11
N ASP A 183 7.61 13.54 9.00
CA ASP A 183 6.68 13.59 7.87
C ASP A 183 7.44 13.80 6.56
N GLN A 184 8.45 14.68 6.56
CA GLN A 184 9.25 14.97 5.37
C GLN A 184 10.10 13.75 4.97
N ILE A 185 10.74 13.09 5.93
CA ILE A 185 11.52 11.85 5.69
C ILE A 185 10.61 10.77 5.10
N ASP A 186 9.43 10.57 5.66
CA ASP A 186 8.47 9.58 5.18
C ASP A 186 7.98 9.92 3.76
N TYR A 187 7.75 11.20 3.50
CA TYR A 187 7.18 11.70 2.24
C TYR A 187 8.10 11.45 1.04
N ASP A 188 9.36 11.88 1.13
CA ASP A 188 10.40 11.73 0.10
C ASP A 188 11.80 11.96 0.70
N GLU A 189 12.38 10.91 1.30
CA GLU A 189 13.68 10.98 2.00
C GLU A 189 14.82 11.45 1.09
N LYS A 190 14.78 11.08 -0.20
CA LYS A 190 15.77 11.46 -1.21
C LYS A 190 15.82 12.98 -1.43
N SER A 191 14.69 13.67 -1.22
CA SER A 191 14.63 15.13 -1.31
C SER A 191 15.38 15.84 -0.17
N ILE A 192 15.58 15.15 0.96
CA ILE A 192 16.28 15.65 2.14
C ILE A 192 17.75 15.22 2.12
N ASP A 193 17.97 13.94 1.84
CA ASP A 193 19.30 13.33 1.76
C ASP A 193 19.46 12.62 0.40
N PRO A 194 20.05 13.27 -0.60
CA PRO A 194 20.27 12.66 -1.91
C PRO A 194 21.13 11.39 -1.87
N SER A 195 21.92 11.17 -0.80
CA SER A 195 22.79 9.99 -0.68
C SER A 195 22.03 8.68 -0.47
N VAL A 196 20.76 8.74 -0.03
CA VAL A 196 19.92 7.54 0.08
C VAL A 196 19.51 7.02 -1.30
N GLU A 197 19.58 7.86 -2.34
CA GLU A 197 19.13 7.56 -3.71
C GLU A 197 17.73 6.89 -3.68
N ASP A 198 17.52 5.77 -4.37
CA ASP A 198 16.22 5.07 -4.43
C ASP A 198 15.97 4.10 -3.25
N ALA A 199 16.80 4.16 -2.20
CA ALA A 199 16.67 3.36 -0.97
C ALA A 199 15.93 4.12 0.14
N GLY A 200 15.73 5.42 -0.04
CA GLY A 200 14.96 6.25 0.87
C GLY A 200 13.48 5.87 0.93
N GLN A 201 12.78 6.41 1.90
CA GLN A 201 11.32 6.33 1.97
C GLN A 201 10.70 7.23 0.90
N GLU A 202 9.65 6.71 0.25
CA GLU A 202 8.97 7.31 -0.89
C GLU A 202 7.44 7.25 -0.72
N VAL A 203 6.91 7.45 0.49
CA VAL A 203 5.49 7.18 0.79
C VAL A 203 4.54 8.00 -0.08
N LYS A 204 4.92 9.22 -0.46
CA LYS A 204 4.13 10.00 -1.42
C LYS A 204 3.98 9.26 -2.75
N LYS A 205 5.06 8.68 -3.27
CA LYS A 205 5.07 7.95 -4.55
C LYS A 205 4.19 6.71 -4.47
N LEU A 206 4.17 6.02 -3.32
CA LEU A 206 3.29 4.88 -3.10
C LEU A 206 1.80 5.22 -3.24
N SER A 207 1.41 6.47 -2.96
CA SER A 207 0.04 6.90 -3.21
C SER A 207 -0.35 6.66 -4.67
N THR A 208 0.47 7.09 -5.63
CA THR A 208 0.21 6.93 -7.07
C THR A 208 0.24 5.48 -7.56
N MET A 209 0.74 4.57 -6.73
CA MET A 209 0.79 3.15 -7.02
C MET A 209 -0.38 2.39 -6.39
N ALA A 210 -1.24 3.03 -5.59
CA ALA A 210 -2.27 2.36 -4.82
C ALA A 210 -3.39 1.78 -5.70
N ASP A 211 -3.89 0.62 -5.33
CA ASP A 211 -5.06 -0.02 -5.92
C ASP A 211 -6.35 0.47 -5.22
N TYR A 212 -6.25 0.88 -3.94
CA TYR A 212 -7.35 1.45 -3.18
C TYR A 212 -6.88 2.62 -2.30
N TYR A 213 -7.68 3.69 -2.25
CA TYR A 213 -7.42 4.86 -1.43
C TYR A 213 -8.41 4.96 -0.28
N LEU A 214 -7.91 5.11 0.94
CA LEU A 214 -8.73 5.32 2.13
C LEU A 214 -8.40 6.69 2.73
N VAL A 215 -9.38 7.58 2.80
CA VAL A 215 -9.24 8.86 3.50
C VAL A 215 -9.61 8.66 4.96
N ASN A 216 -8.68 8.90 5.86
CA ASN A 216 -8.85 8.74 7.30
C ASN A 216 -8.72 10.10 8.00
N ASN A 217 -9.64 11.02 7.69
CA ASN A 217 -9.75 12.33 8.33
C ASN A 217 -10.71 12.35 9.52
N TYR A 218 -11.20 11.18 9.93
CA TYR A 218 -12.29 11.01 10.87
C TYR A 218 -11.82 10.31 12.16
N ASN A 219 -12.78 9.90 13.00
CA ASN A 219 -12.54 9.15 14.22
C ASN A 219 -12.27 7.65 13.95
N ARG A 220 -11.95 6.90 15.01
CA ARG A 220 -11.61 5.47 14.91
C ARG A 220 -12.77 4.60 14.43
N GLU A 221 -14.01 4.89 14.82
CA GLU A 221 -15.17 4.10 14.40
C GLU A 221 -15.40 4.16 12.89
N LYS A 222 -15.24 5.35 12.29
CA LYS A 222 -15.33 5.47 10.83
C LYS A 222 -14.25 4.67 10.11
N LEU A 223 -13.04 4.60 10.65
CA LEU A 223 -11.98 3.76 10.08
C LEU A 223 -12.36 2.26 10.10
N LYS A 224 -13.06 1.80 11.14
CA LYS A 224 -13.57 0.41 11.21
C LYS A 224 -14.61 0.14 10.12
N GLU A 225 -15.54 1.07 9.93
CA GLU A 225 -16.53 0.99 8.86
C GLU A 225 -15.88 0.93 7.47
N GLU A 226 -14.88 1.78 7.21
CA GLU A 226 -14.14 1.78 5.94
C GLU A 226 -13.33 0.50 5.74
N ALA A 227 -12.71 -0.04 6.80
CA ALA A 227 -11.99 -1.32 6.75
C ALA A 227 -12.94 -2.46 6.39
N LYS A 228 -14.12 -2.51 7.00
CA LYS A 228 -15.15 -3.50 6.68
C LYS A 228 -15.65 -3.35 5.25
N ARG A 229 -15.97 -2.12 4.83
CA ARG A 229 -16.43 -1.82 3.46
C ARG A 229 -15.41 -2.26 2.42
N LEU A 230 -14.12 -2.04 2.67
CA LEU A 230 -13.04 -2.49 1.79
C LEU A 230 -13.04 -4.03 1.65
N LEU A 231 -13.14 -4.78 2.75
CA LEU A 231 -13.23 -6.25 2.69
C LEU A 231 -14.49 -6.71 1.98
N ASP A 232 -15.61 -6.04 2.23
CA ASP A 232 -16.88 -6.32 1.56
C ASP A 232 -16.73 -6.16 0.03
N ILE A 233 -16.03 -5.11 -0.44
CA ILE A 233 -15.70 -4.91 -1.86
C ILE A 233 -14.78 -6.03 -2.38
N LEU A 234 -13.67 -6.31 -1.68
CA LEU A 234 -12.67 -7.28 -2.14
C LEU A 234 -13.24 -8.71 -2.25
N PHE A 235 -14.10 -9.12 -1.33
CA PHE A 235 -14.72 -10.45 -1.35
C PHE A 235 -16.10 -10.47 -2.02
N GLY A 236 -16.53 -9.37 -2.64
CA GLY A 236 -17.82 -9.27 -3.32
C GLY A 236 -19.02 -9.53 -2.42
N SER A 237 -18.88 -9.28 -1.12
CA SER A 237 -19.97 -9.45 -0.16
C SER A 237 -20.70 -8.11 0.04
N GLY A 238 -22.02 -8.13 -0.01
CA GLY A 238 -22.84 -6.93 0.15
C GLY A 238 -23.15 -6.15 -1.14
N LYS A 239 -24.01 -5.14 -1.00
CA LYS A 239 -24.42 -4.23 -2.10
C LYS A 239 -23.65 -2.92 -1.98
N ASN A 240 -22.35 -2.95 -2.25
CA ASN A 240 -21.51 -1.76 -2.22
C ASN A 240 -21.58 -1.04 -3.57
N GLN A 241 -22.10 0.18 -3.57
CA GLN A 241 -21.99 1.07 -4.72
C GLN A 241 -20.72 1.92 -4.58
N PRO A 242 -20.02 2.21 -5.69
CA PRO A 242 -18.93 3.17 -5.68
C PRO A 242 -19.40 4.54 -5.17
N THR A 243 -18.60 5.15 -4.29
CA THR A 243 -18.87 6.49 -3.76
C THR A 243 -18.72 7.55 -4.84
N ILE A 244 -19.19 8.79 -4.59
CA ILE A 244 -18.95 9.90 -5.50
C ILE A 244 -17.46 10.10 -5.73
N ASP A 245 -16.66 10.06 -4.66
CA ASP A 245 -15.20 10.22 -4.74
C ASP A 245 -14.55 9.11 -5.57
N GLU A 246 -14.94 7.85 -5.37
CA GLU A 246 -14.40 6.72 -6.13
C GLU A 246 -14.75 6.80 -7.63
N ARG A 247 -16.01 7.11 -7.96
CA ARG A 247 -16.41 7.31 -9.37
C ARG A 247 -15.65 8.47 -9.99
N SER A 248 -15.53 9.58 -9.26
CA SER A 248 -14.83 10.78 -9.73
C SER A 248 -13.34 10.51 -9.94
N MET A 249 -12.70 9.78 -9.02
CA MET A 249 -11.31 9.37 -9.16
C MET A 249 -11.10 8.39 -10.30
N HIS A 250 -12.03 7.45 -10.53
CA HIS A 250 -11.97 6.57 -11.69
C HIS A 250 -12.05 7.36 -13.01
N ILE A 251 -12.93 8.37 -13.08
CA ILE A 251 -13.02 9.27 -14.23
C ILE A 251 -11.72 10.06 -14.42
N ALA A 252 -11.15 10.61 -13.34
CA ALA A 252 -9.89 11.33 -13.38
C ALA A 252 -8.74 10.41 -13.84
N PHE A 253 -8.67 9.18 -13.35
CA PHE A 253 -7.71 8.17 -13.79
C PHE A 253 -7.88 7.85 -15.28
N SER A 254 -9.12 7.66 -15.74
CA SER A 254 -9.39 7.45 -17.17
C SER A 254 -8.98 8.65 -18.02
N ALA A 255 -9.11 9.88 -17.51
CA ALA A 255 -8.63 11.08 -18.19
C ALA A 255 -7.09 11.14 -18.22
N ALA A 256 -6.40 10.72 -17.16
CA ALA A 256 -4.94 10.66 -17.09
C ALA A 256 -4.31 9.83 -18.21
N ASN A 257 -4.98 8.76 -18.65
CA ASN A 257 -4.54 7.90 -19.77
C ASN A 257 -4.44 8.63 -21.12
N ARG A 258 -5.00 9.84 -21.23
CA ARG A 258 -4.88 10.68 -22.42
C ARG A 258 -3.62 11.58 -22.40
N SER A 259 -2.88 11.62 -21.30
CA SER A 259 -1.64 12.38 -21.17
C SER A 259 -0.51 11.72 -21.96
N TYR A 260 0.15 12.51 -22.81
CA TYR A 260 1.37 12.09 -23.51
C TYR A 260 2.65 12.33 -22.70
N CYS A 261 2.55 12.89 -21.49
CA CYS A 261 3.71 13.17 -20.67
C CYS A 261 4.29 11.86 -20.07
N LEU A 262 5.43 11.42 -20.60
CA LEU A 262 6.15 10.22 -20.13
C LEU A 262 6.55 10.29 -18.65
N SER A 263 6.76 11.50 -18.12
CA SER A 263 7.18 11.67 -16.73
C SER A 263 6.02 11.63 -15.73
N ARG A 264 4.80 12.01 -16.14
CA ARG A 264 3.64 12.17 -15.26
C ARG A 264 2.34 11.96 -16.04
N GLN A 265 1.53 11.02 -15.60
CA GLN A 265 0.18 10.81 -16.11
C GLN A 265 -0.82 11.27 -15.04
N VAL A 266 -1.31 12.51 -15.19
CA VAL A 266 -2.20 13.15 -14.22
C VAL A 266 -3.50 13.48 -14.92
N GLY A 267 -4.61 13.06 -14.31
CA GLY A 267 -5.95 13.41 -14.73
C GLY A 267 -6.72 14.05 -13.58
N ALA A 268 -7.76 14.78 -13.93
CA ALA A 268 -8.61 15.50 -12.99
C ALA A 268 -10.07 15.40 -13.43
N ALA A 269 -10.96 15.30 -12.45
CA ALA A 269 -12.40 15.41 -12.64
C ALA A 269 -12.93 16.44 -11.62
N ILE A 270 -13.75 17.36 -12.09
CA ILE A 270 -14.47 18.32 -11.26
C ILE A 270 -15.93 17.85 -11.25
N VAL A 271 -16.47 17.66 -10.05
CA VAL A 271 -17.85 17.22 -9.84
C VAL A 271 -18.56 18.16 -8.87
N ASP A 272 -19.88 18.22 -8.96
CA ASP A 272 -20.71 18.86 -7.93
C ASP A 272 -20.96 17.93 -6.72
N ASP A 273 -21.72 18.43 -5.75
CA ASP A 273 -22.09 17.70 -4.53
C ASP A 273 -22.97 16.47 -4.78
N MET A 274 -23.66 16.42 -5.91
CA MET A 274 -24.46 15.29 -6.38
C MET A 274 -23.64 14.28 -7.19
N GLY A 275 -22.37 14.59 -7.49
CA GLY A 275 -21.47 13.77 -8.27
C GLY A 275 -21.65 13.90 -9.79
N VAL A 276 -22.30 14.98 -10.26
CA VAL A 276 -22.39 15.32 -11.69
C VAL A 276 -21.05 15.88 -12.15
N ILE A 277 -20.56 15.39 -13.29
CA ILE A 277 -19.29 15.83 -13.87
C ILE A 277 -19.46 17.23 -14.47
N LEU A 278 -18.74 18.20 -13.91
CA LEU A 278 -18.64 19.57 -14.41
C LEU A 278 -17.51 19.73 -15.42
N GLY A 279 -16.45 18.92 -15.31
CA GLY A 279 -15.33 18.93 -16.25
C GLY A 279 -14.32 17.83 -15.99
N ILE A 280 -13.57 17.46 -17.03
CA ILE A 280 -12.47 16.51 -16.96
C ILE A 280 -11.25 17.09 -17.68
N GLY A 281 -10.05 16.75 -17.21
CA GLY A 281 -8.81 17.21 -17.81
C GLY A 281 -7.64 16.28 -17.52
N HIS A 282 -6.53 16.51 -18.20
CA HIS A 282 -5.27 15.84 -17.96
C HIS A 282 -4.10 16.79 -18.20
N ASN A 283 -2.93 16.46 -17.65
CA ASN A 283 -1.71 17.16 -18.03
C ASN A 283 -1.29 16.76 -19.45
N ASP A 284 -0.58 17.64 -20.15
CA ASP A 284 -0.03 17.35 -21.48
C ASP A 284 1.30 18.08 -21.69
N VAL A 285 2.05 17.66 -22.72
CA VAL A 285 3.31 18.30 -23.12
C VAL A 285 3.06 19.57 -23.97
N PRO A 286 4.01 20.53 -24.03
CA PRO A 286 3.87 21.70 -24.89
C PRO A 286 3.61 21.31 -26.35
N LYS A 287 2.62 21.96 -26.99
CA LYS A 287 2.20 21.65 -28.37
C LYS A 287 3.28 21.83 -29.44
N ALA A 288 4.36 22.57 -29.14
CA ALA A 288 5.49 22.75 -30.06
C ALA A 288 6.20 21.42 -30.37
N ASP A 289 6.31 20.54 -29.38
CA ASP A 289 6.97 19.24 -29.54
C ASP A 289 6.04 18.16 -30.15
N MET A 290 4.72 18.42 -30.14
CA MET A 290 3.70 17.52 -30.70
C MET A 290 3.69 17.50 -32.23
N VAL A 291 4.14 18.58 -32.89
CA VAL A 291 4.17 18.67 -34.36
C VAL A 291 5.22 17.72 -34.97
N GLU A 292 6.33 17.46 -34.25
CA GLU A 292 7.35 16.50 -34.72
C GLU A 292 6.95 15.04 -34.45
N HIS A 293 6.14 14.76 -33.42
CA HIS A 293 5.62 13.42 -33.14
C HIS A 293 4.45 13.02 -34.05
N LEU A 294 3.47 13.92 -34.26
CA LEU A 294 2.31 13.64 -35.12
C LEU A 294 2.66 13.55 -36.61
N SER A 295 3.83 14.06 -37.02
CA SER A 295 4.32 13.95 -38.40
C SER A 295 5.09 12.65 -38.67
N ARG A 296 5.47 11.88 -37.63
CA ARG A 296 6.26 10.65 -37.78
C ARG A 296 5.46 9.35 -37.65
N GLU A 297 4.27 9.37 -37.06
CA GLU A 297 3.46 8.16 -36.91
C GLU A 297 2.10 8.30 -37.60
N LYS A 298 1.95 7.60 -38.74
CA LYS A 298 0.63 7.12 -39.17
C LYS A 298 0.02 6.35 -37.99
N PRO A 299 -1.31 6.39 -37.78
CA PRO A 299 -1.93 5.72 -36.64
C PRO A 299 -1.69 4.20 -36.74
N ILE A 300 -0.68 3.72 -36.00
CA ILE A 300 -0.43 2.30 -35.85
C ILE A 300 -1.35 1.83 -34.74
N HIS A 301 -2.52 1.32 -35.12
CA HIS A 301 -3.31 0.42 -34.29
C HIS A 301 -2.50 -0.86 -34.02
N THR A 302 -1.56 -0.84 -33.08
CA THR A 302 -0.99 -2.08 -32.53
C THR A 302 -1.62 -2.39 -31.19
N GLN A 303 -2.57 -3.32 -31.23
CA GLN A 303 -3.34 -3.92 -30.12
C GLN A 303 -2.51 -4.60 -29.01
N LYS A 304 -1.18 -4.49 -28.96
CA LYS A 304 -0.34 -5.38 -28.14
C LYS A 304 0.02 -4.91 -26.73
N THR A 305 -0.13 -3.63 -26.40
CA THR A 305 0.03 -3.12 -25.02
C THR A 305 -1.29 -2.79 -24.32
N TRP A 306 -2.40 -2.76 -25.08
CA TRP A 306 -3.73 -2.44 -24.56
C TRP A 306 -4.36 -3.57 -23.74
N ALA A 307 -4.00 -4.84 -24.00
CA ALA A 307 -4.67 -5.98 -23.40
C ALA A 307 -4.43 -6.14 -21.88
N ASN A 308 -3.24 -5.79 -21.37
CA ASN A 308 -2.92 -6.07 -19.96
C ASN A 308 -3.52 -5.04 -18.97
N ASN A 309 -3.82 -3.81 -19.40
CA ASN A 309 -4.46 -2.81 -18.55
C ASN A 309 -6.00 -2.76 -18.72
N PHE A 310 -6.54 -3.28 -19.82
CA PHE A 310 -8.00 -3.29 -20.04
C PHE A 310 -8.73 -4.26 -19.12
N HIS A 311 -8.10 -5.38 -18.73
CA HIS A 311 -8.71 -6.36 -17.83
C HIS A 311 -8.83 -5.92 -16.37
N ARG A 312 -8.08 -4.89 -15.93
CA ARG A 312 -8.22 -4.35 -14.57
C ARG A 312 -9.28 -3.26 -14.42
N ALA A 313 -9.82 -2.74 -15.53
CA ALA A 313 -10.91 -1.75 -15.49
C ALA A 313 -12.31 -2.40 -15.54
N PHE A 314 -12.38 -3.67 -15.95
CA PHE A 314 -13.62 -4.45 -16.00
C PHE A 314 -13.30 -5.89 -15.59
N GLY A 315 -13.36 -6.15 -14.29
CA GLY A 315 -13.17 -7.44 -13.65
C GLY A 315 -13.51 -7.32 -12.18
#